data_AF-A0A1F8P1Y3-F1
#
_entry.id   AF-A0A1F8P1Y3-F1
#
_cell.length_a   1.000
_cell.length_b   1.000
_cell.length_c   1.000
_cell.angle_alpha   90.00
_cell.angle_beta   90.00
_cell.angle_gamma   90.00
#
_symmetry.space_group_name_H-M   'P 1'
#
loop_
_entity.id
_entity.type
_entity.pdbx_description
1 polymer ?
#
loop_
_entity_poly.entity_id
_entity_poly.type
_entity_poly.pdbx_seq_one_letter_code
_entity_poly.pdbx_strand_id
1 'polypeptide(L)'
;MESKAGRTWIVNAFVFFLPVLFLWVIAALWVGSSLGAQFKLFAGLQTSLLANYGPDSFNQSFKSLKLAIFGDVFSDSELPADAMTGLEIALRGPVPTATLRAGVLEWTSTPQFTITAEPFHTTIPTAVLHPISTPTKLPENTQTPIQTPTATASKVVPTATPKRDKVMPLLGCVKDNGGGSFTAFFGYENRNSFEVGIPIGEENKFIPDSKDRGQPVLFVPGKLDMSFQVEFNGEPLTWHLDSGAVTASVNSTRCDPITKEETKDTEPPQISEGNMDPPEGDLDVCSLTIVVDDLRVVDTAPSSGIAWVKLKYNVEGYTTDYIYSSPLTLCSGGPTNEGGWDGCYSGSIVISIDPNWASPDPEPFKINLFAKAQDNEGNGTCYYLGQYTMPACCGKCD
;
A
#
# COMPACT_ATOMS: atom_id res chain seq x y z
N MET A 1 77.34 -23.75 -24.39
CA MET A 1 76.02 -24.17 -24.90
C MET A 1 75.03 -23.99 -23.76
N GLU A 2 74.40 -22.81 -23.67
CA GLU A 2 73.41 -22.50 -22.63
C GLU A 2 72.09 -23.21 -22.94
N SER A 3 71.67 -24.12 -22.07
CA SER A 3 70.37 -24.78 -22.17
C SER A 3 69.28 -23.92 -21.52
N LYS A 4 68.38 -23.42 -22.38
CA LYS A 4 67.06 -22.82 -22.10
C LYS A 4 66.45 -23.20 -20.73
N ALA A 5 66.65 -22.34 -19.73
CA ALA A 5 65.95 -22.39 -18.44
C ALA A 5 64.75 -21.41 -18.39
N GLY A 6 64.01 -21.27 -19.49
CA GLY A 6 62.99 -20.22 -19.63
C GLY A 6 61.55 -20.69 -19.85
N ARG A 7 61.25 -22.00 -19.83
CA ARG A 7 59.89 -22.50 -20.18
C ARG A 7 59.26 -23.49 -19.21
N THR A 8 59.98 -24.01 -18.22
CA THR A 8 59.44 -24.96 -17.24
C THR A 8 58.50 -24.30 -16.23
N TRP A 9 58.72 -23.04 -15.88
CA TRP A 9 57.83 -22.30 -14.98
C TRP A 9 56.42 -22.11 -15.56
N ILE A 10 56.31 -21.82 -16.86
CA ILE A 10 55.00 -21.65 -17.53
C ILE A 10 54.24 -22.98 -17.55
N VAL A 11 54.93 -24.09 -17.84
CA VAL A 11 54.30 -25.42 -17.84
C VAL A 11 53.81 -25.79 -16.45
N ASN A 12 54.61 -25.54 -15.41
CA ASN A 12 54.18 -25.79 -14.03
C ASN A 12 53.03 -24.88 -13.61
N ALA A 13 53.02 -23.61 -14.02
CA ALA A 13 51.91 -22.69 -13.74
C ALA A 13 50.60 -23.19 -14.35
N PHE A 14 50.61 -23.66 -15.61
CA PHE A 14 49.41 -24.22 -16.23
C PHE A 14 48.96 -25.55 -15.61
N VAL A 15 49.90 -26.42 -15.22
CA VAL A 15 49.59 -27.72 -14.60
C VAL A 15 48.93 -27.56 -13.23
N PHE A 16 49.28 -26.52 -12.47
CA PHE A 16 48.63 -26.24 -11.18
C PHE A 16 47.39 -25.36 -11.30
N PHE A 17 47.37 -24.39 -12.22
CA PHE A 17 46.27 -23.43 -12.33
C PHE A 17 45.01 -24.05 -12.95
N LEU A 18 45.14 -24.89 -13.97
CA LEU A 18 43.98 -25.53 -14.62
C LEU A 18 43.12 -26.39 -13.68
N PRO A 19 43.67 -27.28 -12.83
CA PRO A 19 42.85 -28.06 -11.90
C PRO A 19 42.24 -27.20 -10.79
N VAL A 20 42.92 -26.14 -10.34
CA VAL A 20 42.37 -25.18 -9.36
C VAL A 20 41.21 -24.39 -9.97
N LEU A 21 41.36 -23.92 -11.22
CA LEU A 21 40.30 -23.24 -11.96
C LEU A 21 39.11 -24.18 -12.20
N PHE A 22 39.37 -25.44 -12.54
CA PHE A 22 38.31 -26.43 -12.74
C PHE A 22 37.56 -26.74 -11.45
N LEU A 23 38.28 -26.89 -10.32
CA LEU A 23 37.67 -27.01 -8.99
C LEU A 23 36.86 -25.78 -8.61
N TRP A 24 37.35 -24.58 -8.94
CA TRP A 24 36.62 -23.33 -8.70
C TRP A 24 35.34 -23.24 -9.54
N VAL A 25 35.37 -23.64 -10.82
CA VAL A 25 34.17 -23.70 -11.69
C VAL A 25 33.17 -24.74 -11.17
N ILE A 26 33.63 -25.91 -10.72
CA ILE A 26 32.76 -26.90 -10.08
C ILE A 26 32.15 -26.34 -8.79
N ALA A 27 32.93 -25.67 -7.95
CA ALA A 27 32.43 -25.03 -6.74
C ALA A 27 31.43 -23.91 -7.06
N ALA A 28 31.67 -23.11 -8.11
CA ALA A 28 30.74 -22.07 -8.56
C ALA A 28 29.45 -22.63 -9.18
N LEU A 29 29.49 -23.84 -9.76
CA LEU A 29 28.30 -24.54 -10.27
C LEU A 29 27.54 -25.30 -9.16
N TRP A 30 28.23 -25.72 -8.09
CA TRP A 30 27.63 -26.41 -6.93
C TRP A 30 27.08 -25.45 -5.89
N VAL A 31 27.74 -24.31 -5.67
CA VAL A 31 27.20 -23.18 -4.90
C VAL A 31 26.24 -22.47 -5.85
N GLY A 32 25.05 -23.05 -6.00
CA GLY A 32 23.96 -22.46 -6.76
C GLY A 32 23.81 -20.98 -6.42
N SER A 33 23.55 -20.20 -7.45
CA SER A 33 23.30 -18.77 -7.44
C SER A 33 22.31 -18.38 -6.33
N SER A 34 22.81 -18.06 -5.14
CA SER A 34 22.06 -17.41 -4.06
C SER A 34 22.63 -16.02 -3.82
N LEU A 35 22.66 -15.24 -4.90
CA LEU A 35 22.53 -13.80 -4.82
C LEU A 35 21.31 -13.41 -5.66
N GLY A 36 20.15 -13.89 -5.24
CA GLY A 36 18.92 -13.14 -5.47
C GLY A 36 19.03 -11.87 -4.65
N ALA A 37 19.50 -10.78 -5.27
CA ALA A 37 19.17 -9.47 -4.75
C ALA A 37 17.65 -9.41 -4.63
N GLN A 38 17.13 -8.97 -3.48
CA GLN A 38 15.70 -8.78 -3.31
C GLN A 38 15.21 -7.82 -4.39
N PHE A 39 14.53 -8.35 -5.40
CA PHE A 39 13.75 -7.52 -6.30
C PHE A 39 12.50 -7.14 -5.51
N LYS A 40 12.53 -5.97 -4.87
CA LYS A 40 11.31 -5.37 -4.35
C LYS A 40 10.41 -5.13 -5.55
N LEU A 41 9.41 -5.99 -5.74
CA LEU A 41 8.26 -5.67 -6.57
C LEU A 41 7.69 -4.36 -6.01
N PHE A 42 7.78 -3.29 -6.82
CA PHE A 42 7.16 -2.02 -6.47
C PHE A 42 5.70 -2.27 -6.08
N ALA A 43 5.33 -1.80 -4.89
CA ALA A 43 3.93 -1.59 -4.53
C ALA A 43 3.34 -0.62 -5.55
N GLY A 44 2.66 -1.16 -6.57
CA GLY A 44 2.19 -0.35 -7.70
C GLY A 44 1.86 -1.11 -8.98
N LEU A 45 1.81 -2.44 -9.00
CA LEU A 45 1.22 -3.17 -10.13
C LEU A 45 -0.31 -3.04 -10.08
N GLN A 46 -0.82 -1.90 -10.53
CA GLN A 46 -2.22 -1.80 -10.96
C GLN A 46 -2.30 -2.31 -12.40
N THR A 47 -3.06 -3.38 -12.62
CA THR A 47 -3.40 -3.82 -13.97
C THR A 47 -4.25 -2.75 -14.65
N SER A 48 -3.74 -2.12 -15.72
CA SER A 48 -4.47 -1.12 -16.51
C SER A 48 -5.52 -1.73 -17.46
N LEU A 49 -5.97 -2.95 -17.20
CA LEU A 49 -7.09 -3.54 -17.91
C LEU A 49 -8.38 -2.91 -17.39
N LEU A 50 -8.85 -1.87 -18.09
CA LEU A 50 -10.23 -1.42 -17.99
C LEU A 50 -11.13 -2.63 -18.27
N ALA A 51 -11.95 -3.01 -17.29
CA ALA A 51 -12.96 -4.03 -17.48
C ALA A 51 -13.96 -3.54 -18.54
N ASN A 52 -13.80 -4.00 -19.78
CA ASN A 52 -14.75 -3.76 -20.85
C ASN A 52 -15.94 -4.70 -20.64
N TYR A 53 -17.03 -4.17 -20.06
CA TYR A 53 -18.30 -4.88 -19.90
C TYR A 53 -19.23 -4.72 -21.12
N GLY A 54 -18.70 -4.26 -22.26
CA GLY A 54 -19.45 -4.21 -23.51
C GLY A 54 -19.83 -5.63 -23.98
N PRO A 55 -21.02 -5.82 -24.58
CA PRO A 55 -21.39 -7.10 -25.16
C PRO A 55 -20.41 -7.48 -26.28
N ASP A 56 -19.81 -8.66 -26.18
CA ASP A 56 -18.97 -9.23 -27.23
C ASP A 56 -19.82 -9.49 -28.49
N SER A 57 -19.40 -8.91 -29.62
CA SER A 57 -20.02 -9.10 -30.93
C SER A 57 -20.01 -10.54 -31.44
N PHE A 58 -19.23 -11.42 -30.82
CA PHE A 58 -19.01 -12.80 -31.26
C PHE A 58 -19.54 -13.90 -30.33
N ASN A 59 -20.17 -13.54 -29.20
CA ASN A 59 -20.79 -14.47 -28.25
C ASN A 59 -19.88 -15.67 -27.88
N GLN A 60 -18.56 -15.44 -27.74
CA GLN A 60 -17.60 -16.51 -27.40
C GLN A 60 -17.36 -16.55 -25.90
N SER A 61 -17.54 -17.73 -25.29
CA SER A 61 -17.12 -17.98 -23.91
C SER A 61 -15.60 -18.10 -23.84
N PHE A 62 -14.94 -17.26 -23.04
CA PHE A 62 -13.53 -17.45 -22.69
C PHE A 62 -13.37 -18.78 -21.94
N LYS A 63 -12.72 -19.78 -22.57
CA LYS A 63 -12.54 -21.11 -21.96
C LYS A 63 -11.45 -21.15 -20.88
N SER A 64 -10.56 -20.16 -20.82
CA SER A 64 -9.55 -20.07 -19.76
C SER A 64 -8.91 -18.69 -19.72
N LEU A 65 -8.91 -18.06 -18.55
CA LEU A 65 -8.00 -16.97 -18.21
C LEU A 65 -6.87 -17.59 -17.38
N LYS A 66 -5.66 -17.70 -17.94
CA LYS A 66 -4.47 -18.14 -17.17
C LYS A 66 -3.70 -16.90 -16.72
N LEU A 67 -3.85 -16.54 -15.45
CA LEU A 67 -2.94 -15.60 -14.80
C LEU A 67 -1.76 -16.43 -14.25
N ALA A 68 -0.60 -16.33 -14.89
CA ALA A 68 0.60 -17.04 -14.46
C ALA A 68 1.36 -16.18 -13.44
N ILE A 69 0.97 -16.26 -12.17
CA ILE A 69 1.83 -15.84 -11.02
C ILE A 69 1.71 -16.88 -9.91
N PHE A 70 1.72 -18.17 -10.23
CA PHE A 70 1.69 -19.24 -9.23
C PHE A 70 2.38 -20.48 -9.79
N GLY A 71 3.69 -20.38 -9.98
CA GLY A 71 4.56 -21.51 -10.33
C GLY A 71 5.62 -21.75 -9.26
N ASP A 72 6.28 -20.69 -8.79
CA ASP A 72 7.46 -20.83 -7.93
C ASP A 72 7.21 -20.70 -6.41
N VAL A 73 6.03 -20.24 -5.98
CA VAL A 73 5.73 -20.09 -4.53
C VAL A 73 5.33 -21.41 -3.87
N PHE A 74 4.96 -22.43 -4.65
CA PHE A 74 4.44 -23.70 -4.12
C PHE A 74 5.49 -24.81 -3.98
N SER A 75 6.74 -24.57 -4.34
CA SER A 75 7.80 -25.58 -4.25
C SER A 75 8.51 -25.63 -2.89
N ASP A 76 8.38 -24.58 -2.06
CA ASP A 76 9.11 -24.45 -0.79
C ASP A 76 8.26 -24.63 0.47
N SER A 77 6.94 -24.79 0.34
CA SER A 77 6.05 -24.98 1.48
C SER A 77 5.50 -26.40 1.47
N GLU A 78 5.99 -27.26 2.37
CA GLU A 78 5.38 -28.56 2.66
C GLU A 78 3.99 -28.35 3.27
N LEU A 79 2.99 -28.10 2.43
CA LEU A 79 1.60 -28.03 2.83
C LEU A 79 1.06 -29.46 3.02
N PRO A 80 0.31 -29.71 4.11
CA PRO A 80 -0.31 -31.01 4.33
C PRO A 80 -1.36 -31.30 3.23
N ALA A 81 -1.49 -32.58 2.87
CA ALA A 81 -2.24 -33.04 1.69
C ALA A 81 -3.74 -32.69 1.69
N ASP A 82 -4.30 -32.34 2.85
CA ASP A 82 -5.67 -31.88 3.05
C ASP A 82 -5.88 -30.45 2.51
N ALA A 83 -4.90 -29.56 2.68
CA ALA A 83 -4.94 -28.20 2.16
C ALA A 83 -4.94 -28.17 0.61
N MET A 84 -4.18 -29.07 -0.01
CA MET A 84 -4.18 -29.24 -1.47
C MET A 84 -5.53 -29.72 -2.01
N THR A 85 -6.18 -30.63 -1.30
CA THR A 85 -7.49 -31.16 -1.69
C THR A 85 -8.57 -30.09 -1.55
N GLY A 86 -8.53 -29.27 -0.49
CA GLY A 86 -9.46 -28.16 -0.29
C GLY A 86 -9.33 -27.07 -1.38
N LEU A 87 -8.10 -26.76 -1.79
CA LEU A 87 -7.84 -25.78 -2.83
C LEU A 87 -8.23 -26.29 -4.23
N GLU A 88 -8.01 -27.57 -4.53
CA GLU A 88 -8.41 -28.17 -5.81
C GLU A 88 -9.94 -28.26 -5.94
N ILE A 89 -10.66 -28.51 -4.84
CA ILE A 89 -12.12 -28.46 -4.80
C ILE A 89 -12.62 -27.01 -4.99
N ALA A 90 -11.97 -26.01 -4.38
CA ALA A 90 -12.32 -24.61 -4.54
C ALA A 90 -12.10 -24.08 -5.97
N LEU A 91 -11.07 -24.57 -6.66
CA LEU A 91 -10.75 -24.20 -8.04
C LEU A 91 -11.58 -24.94 -9.10
N ARG A 92 -12.19 -26.08 -8.76
CA ARG A 92 -13.09 -26.84 -9.64
C ARG A 92 -14.57 -26.61 -9.37
N GLY A 93 -14.91 -25.96 -8.26
CA GLY A 93 -16.28 -25.58 -7.95
C GLY A 93 -16.81 -24.54 -8.96
N PRO A 94 -18.07 -24.65 -9.41
CA PRO A 94 -18.66 -23.60 -10.24
C PRO A 94 -18.70 -22.29 -9.44
N VAL A 95 -18.05 -21.25 -9.96
CA VAL A 95 -18.20 -19.89 -9.44
C VAL A 95 -19.67 -19.51 -9.59
N PRO A 96 -20.36 -19.04 -8.54
CA PRO A 96 -21.76 -18.66 -8.63
C PRO A 96 -21.90 -17.52 -9.65
N THR A 97 -22.35 -17.86 -10.85
CA THR A 97 -22.66 -16.88 -11.89
C THR A 97 -24.02 -16.28 -11.54
N ALA A 98 -24.05 -14.99 -11.24
CA ALA A 98 -25.30 -14.25 -11.12
C ALA A 98 -25.93 -14.14 -12.53
N THR A 99 -26.80 -15.08 -12.87
CA THR A 99 -27.58 -15.02 -14.11
C THR A 99 -28.82 -14.15 -13.88
N LEU A 100 -28.93 -13.07 -14.65
CA LEU A 100 -30.11 -12.21 -14.68
C LEU A 100 -31.27 -12.99 -15.32
N ARG A 101 -32.30 -13.33 -14.53
CA ARG A 101 -33.50 -14.05 -14.99
C ARG A 101 -34.45 -13.07 -15.68
N ALA A 102 -34.40 -13.01 -17.01
CA ALA A 102 -35.38 -12.27 -17.79
C ALA A 102 -36.70 -13.07 -17.90
N GLY A 103 -37.78 -12.51 -17.36
CA GLY A 103 -39.16 -12.82 -17.76
C GLY A 103 -39.85 -14.00 -17.06
N VAL A 104 -40.43 -13.75 -15.88
CA VAL A 104 -41.73 -14.32 -15.46
C VAL A 104 -42.40 -13.27 -14.57
N LEU A 105 -43.59 -12.81 -14.99
CA LEU A 105 -44.51 -12.00 -14.19
C LEU A 105 -45.12 -12.89 -13.10
N GLU A 106 -45.48 -12.27 -11.97
CA GLU A 106 -46.18 -12.81 -10.79
C GLU A 106 -45.29 -13.22 -9.61
N TRP A 107 -45.35 -12.40 -8.56
CA TRP A 107 -44.80 -12.66 -7.23
C TRP A 107 -45.90 -13.24 -6.34
N THR A 108 -45.84 -14.54 -6.07
CA THR A 108 -46.47 -15.13 -4.88
C THR A 108 -45.61 -16.28 -4.34
N SER A 109 -44.76 -15.99 -3.35
CA SER A 109 -44.46 -16.86 -2.18
C SER A 109 -43.13 -16.45 -1.53
N THR A 110 -43.19 -16.10 -0.25
CA THR A 110 -42.07 -15.86 0.66
C THR A 110 -41.28 -17.16 0.91
N PRO A 111 -39.94 -17.20 0.77
CA PRO A 111 -39.18 -18.39 1.16
C PRO A 111 -39.06 -18.50 2.70
N GLN A 112 -39.41 -19.66 3.24
CA GLN A 112 -39.08 -20.07 4.61
C GLN A 112 -37.58 -20.39 4.71
N PHE A 113 -36.89 -19.76 5.65
CA PHE A 113 -35.59 -20.23 6.12
C PHE A 113 -35.80 -21.16 7.32
N THR A 114 -35.33 -22.40 7.23
CA THR A 114 -35.23 -23.32 8.36
C THR A 114 -33.79 -23.25 8.87
N ILE A 115 -33.59 -22.69 10.06
CA ILE A 115 -32.29 -22.70 10.74
C ILE A 115 -32.33 -23.90 11.71
N THR A 116 -31.59 -24.94 11.40
CA THR A 116 -31.31 -26.02 12.37
C THR A 116 -30.09 -25.59 13.18
N ALA A 117 -30.29 -25.24 14.45
CA ALA A 117 -29.22 -25.01 15.41
C ALA A 117 -29.10 -26.22 16.34
N GLU A 118 -27.89 -26.79 16.46
CA GLU A 118 -27.56 -27.78 17.48
C GLU A 118 -27.41 -27.12 18.86
N PRO A 119 -27.86 -27.76 19.96
CA PRO A 119 -27.93 -27.12 21.27
C PRO A 119 -26.61 -27.27 22.05
N PHE A 120 -26.04 -26.14 22.47
CA PHE A 120 -25.16 -26.09 23.65
C PHE A 120 -25.93 -25.44 24.80
N HIS A 121 -26.08 -26.19 25.89
CA HIS A 121 -26.73 -25.75 27.13
C HIS A 121 -25.76 -24.94 27.99
N THR A 122 -26.08 -23.68 28.28
CA THR A 122 -25.54 -22.92 29.41
C THR A 122 -26.64 -22.11 30.05
N THR A 123 -26.82 -22.28 31.37
CA THR A 123 -27.87 -21.66 32.19
C THR A 123 -27.37 -20.43 32.93
N ILE A 124 -27.91 -19.24 32.68
CA ILE A 124 -27.92 -18.08 33.62
C ILE A 124 -29.16 -17.18 33.36
N PRO A 125 -29.54 -16.22 34.25
CA PRO A 125 -30.76 -16.28 35.04
C PRO A 125 -31.86 -15.27 34.61
N THR A 126 -33.05 -15.48 35.16
CA THR A 126 -34.28 -14.68 35.02
C THR A 126 -34.06 -13.18 35.25
N ALA A 127 -34.30 -12.36 34.23
CA ALA A 127 -34.50 -10.92 34.35
C ALA A 127 -36.01 -10.58 34.33
N VAL A 128 -36.41 -9.78 35.31
CA VAL A 128 -37.78 -9.36 35.59
C VAL A 128 -38.29 -8.42 34.49
N LEU A 129 -39.47 -8.72 33.93
CA LEU A 129 -40.18 -7.88 32.96
C LEU A 129 -40.79 -6.65 33.66
N HIS A 130 -40.40 -5.45 33.24
CA HIS A 130 -41.21 -4.23 33.40
C HIS A 130 -42.08 -4.04 32.13
N PRO A 131 -43.35 -3.59 32.26
CA PRO A 131 -44.23 -3.40 31.11
C PRO A 131 -43.81 -2.20 30.26
N ILE A 132 -43.53 -2.45 28.99
CA ILE A 132 -43.32 -1.44 27.94
C ILE A 132 -44.69 -0.96 27.45
N SER A 133 -44.83 0.36 27.35
CA SER A 133 -46.01 1.08 26.89
C SER A 133 -46.40 0.77 25.44
N THR A 134 -47.71 0.65 25.25
CA THR A 134 -48.45 0.44 24.00
C THR A 134 -48.03 1.41 22.87
N PRO A 135 -47.81 0.94 21.62
CA PRO A 135 -47.61 1.82 20.48
C PRO A 135 -48.93 2.46 20.03
N THR A 136 -48.94 3.79 19.98
CA THR A 136 -50.01 4.64 19.47
C THR A 136 -50.27 4.38 17.98
N LYS A 137 -51.54 4.18 17.62
CA LYS A 137 -52.04 4.01 16.26
C LYS A 137 -51.82 5.30 15.44
N LEU A 138 -51.16 5.19 14.29
CA LEU A 138 -51.01 6.26 13.29
C LEU A 138 -52.38 6.55 12.61
N PRO A 139 -52.74 7.81 12.32
CA PRO A 139 -54.06 8.15 11.78
C PRO A 139 -54.25 7.70 10.33
N GLU A 140 -55.49 7.30 10.08
CA GLU A 140 -56.07 6.81 8.84
C GLU A 140 -56.21 7.96 7.81
N ASN A 141 -55.63 7.77 6.61
CA ASN A 141 -55.72 8.76 5.52
C ASN A 141 -57.15 8.78 4.95
N THR A 142 -57.84 9.90 5.17
CA THR A 142 -59.11 10.24 4.54
C THR A 142 -58.86 10.62 3.07
N GLN A 143 -59.51 9.92 2.14
CA GLN A 143 -59.46 10.26 0.71
C GLN A 143 -60.32 11.51 0.43
N THR A 144 -59.65 12.60 0.04
CA THR A 144 -60.30 13.77 -0.58
C THR A 144 -60.42 13.52 -2.09
N PRO A 145 -61.59 13.73 -2.73
CA PRO A 145 -61.74 13.53 -4.16
C PRO A 145 -60.92 14.57 -4.94
N ILE A 146 -59.97 14.08 -5.74
CA ILE A 146 -59.16 14.89 -6.66
C ILE A 146 -60.07 15.35 -7.80
N GLN A 147 -60.23 16.67 -7.95
CA GLN A 147 -60.86 17.24 -9.15
C GLN A 147 -59.92 17.09 -10.34
N THR A 148 -60.44 16.51 -11.43
CA THR A 148 -59.80 16.46 -12.73
C THR A 148 -59.46 17.88 -13.22
N PRO A 149 -58.19 18.24 -13.44
CA PRO A 149 -57.87 19.52 -14.04
C PRO A 149 -58.39 19.54 -15.48
N THR A 150 -59.25 20.52 -15.77
CA THR A 150 -59.71 20.85 -17.12
C THR A 150 -58.48 21.23 -17.97
N ALA A 151 -58.31 20.59 -19.12
CA ALA A 151 -57.22 20.85 -20.04
C ALA A 151 -57.33 22.27 -20.62
N THR A 152 -56.63 23.22 -20.00
CA THR A 152 -56.34 24.51 -20.63
C THR A 152 -55.33 24.24 -21.73
N ALA A 153 -55.71 24.50 -22.99
CA ALA A 153 -54.82 24.39 -24.14
C ALA A 153 -53.66 25.39 -24.00
N SER A 154 -52.54 24.92 -23.44
CA SER A 154 -51.26 25.63 -23.50
C SER A 154 -50.79 25.65 -24.95
N LYS A 155 -50.69 26.85 -25.50
CA LYS A 155 -50.02 27.14 -26.77
C LYS A 155 -48.62 26.53 -26.73
N VAL A 156 -48.38 25.49 -27.53
CA VAL A 156 -47.07 24.86 -27.69
C VAL A 156 -46.11 25.94 -28.21
N VAL A 157 -45.28 26.46 -27.32
CA VAL A 157 -44.07 27.18 -27.71
C VAL A 157 -43.12 26.08 -28.23
N PRO A 158 -42.62 26.14 -29.47
CA PRO A 158 -41.63 25.18 -29.91
C PRO A 158 -40.40 25.32 -29.00
N THR A 159 -40.14 24.30 -28.17
CA THR A 159 -38.86 24.15 -27.47
C THR A 159 -37.78 24.20 -28.54
N ALA A 160 -37.02 25.29 -28.60
CA ALA A 160 -35.87 25.37 -29.46
C ALA A 160 -34.93 24.22 -29.07
N THR A 161 -34.67 23.29 -30.00
CA THR A 161 -33.65 22.27 -29.82
C THR A 161 -32.35 22.99 -29.42
N PRO A 162 -31.75 22.70 -28.25
CA PRO A 162 -30.51 23.35 -27.86
C PRO A 162 -29.49 23.09 -28.97
N LYS A 163 -28.99 24.16 -29.58
CA LYS A 163 -27.98 24.09 -30.63
C LYS A 163 -26.72 23.49 -30.00
N ARG A 164 -26.25 22.36 -30.52
CA ARG A 164 -25.00 21.74 -30.09
C ARG A 164 -23.83 22.66 -30.40
N ASP A 165 -23.05 22.99 -29.38
CA ASP A 165 -21.74 23.60 -29.51
C ASP A 165 -20.68 22.55 -29.87
N LYS A 166 -19.63 23.01 -30.56
CA LYS A 166 -18.54 22.13 -30.99
C LYS A 166 -17.66 21.73 -29.82
N VAL A 167 -17.20 20.48 -29.81
CA VAL A 167 -16.21 20.01 -28.82
C VAL A 167 -14.83 20.43 -29.30
N MET A 168 -14.02 20.99 -28.41
CA MET A 168 -12.69 21.51 -28.75
C MET A 168 -11.60 20.59 -28.19
N PRO A 169 -10.62 20.15 -29.00
CA PRO A 169 -9.49 19.39 -28.50
C PRO A 169 -8.49 20.30 -27.78
N LEU A 170 -7.78 19.75 -26.79
CA LEU A 170 -6.74 20.40 -26.02
C LEU A 170 -5.50 19.50 -25.98
N LEU A 171 -4.32 20.11 -26.03
CA LEU A 171 -3.07 19.45 -25.69
C LEU A 171 -2.65 19.94 -24.31
N GLY A 172 -2.61 19.03 -23.34
CA GLY A 172 -2.15 19.34 -21.99
C GLY A 172 -0.64 19.52 -21.97
N CYS A 173 0.09 18.41 -22.13
CA CYS A 173 1.55 18.43 -22.11
C CYS A 173 2.16 17.19 -22.76
N VAL A 174 3.47 17.23 -23.02
CA VAL A 174 4.27 16.10 -23.51
C VAL A 174 5.32 15.70 -22.46
N LYS A 175 5.34 14.43 -22.08
CA LYS A 175 6.36 13.83 -21.23
C LYS A 175 7.41 13.12 -22.10
N ASP A 176 8.68 13.36 -21.82
CA ASP A 176 9.80 12.58 -22.38
C ASP A 176 10.02 11.34 -21.51
N ASN A 177 9.92 10.15 -22.11
CA ASN A 177 10.13 8.88 -21.40
C ASN A 177 11.59 8.39 -21.51
N GLY A 178 12.44 9.10 -22.24
CA GLY A 178 13.77 8.65 -22.61
C GLY A 178 13.76 7.69 -23.80
N GLY A 179 14.94 7.45 -24.39
CA GLY A 179 15.10 6.49 -25.49
C GLY A 179 14.38 6.87 -26.78
N GLY A 180 13.97 8.13 -26.96
CA GLY A 180 13.21 8.60 -28.12
C GLY A 180 11.70 8.32 -28.05
N SER A 181 11.19 7.90 -26.90
CA SER A 181 9.75 7.71 -26.64
C SER A 181 9.17 8.88 -25.85
N PHE A 182 7.97 9.30 -26.22
CA PHE A 182 7.25 10.40 -25.59
C PHE A 182 5.80 10.00 -25.31
N THR A 183 5.19 10.59 -24.29
CA THR A 183 3.76 10.46 -23.99
C THR A 183 3.11 11.83 -24.09
N ALA A 184 2.11 11.98 -24.96
CA ALA A 184 1.30 13.18 -25.07
C ALA A 184 -0.01 13.02 -24.29
N PHE A 185 -0.34 13.99 -23.45
CA PHE A 185 -1.59 14.05 -22.69
C PHE A 185 -2.56 15.00 -23.41
N PHE A 186 -3.70 14.47 -23.82
CA PHE A 186 -4.73 15.19 -24.54
C PHE A 186 -5.97 15.39 -23.68
N GLY A 187 -6.66 16.48 -23.93
CA GLY A 187 -7.85 16.89 -23.22
C GLY A 187 -8.91 17.45 -24.16
N TYR A 188 -10.07 17.81 -23.64
CA TYR A 188 -11.10 18.46 -24.45
C TYR A 188 -11.93 19.44 -23.62
N GLU A 189 -12.60 20.35 -24.31
CA GLU A 189 -13.63 21.22 -23.74
C GLU A 189 -14.95 20.96 -24.45
N ASN A 190 -15.95 20.49 -23.70
CA ASN A 190 -17.33 20.39 -24.14
C ASN A 190 -18.18 21.44 -23.39
N ARG A 191 -18.57 22.51 -24.10
CA ARG A 191 -19.41 23.59 -23.54
C ARG A 191 -20.91 23.29 -23.54
N ASN A 192 -21.32 22.17 -24.14
CA ASN A 192 -22.71 21.74 -24.08
C ASN A 192 -23.07 21.36 -22.65
N SER A 193 -24.35 21.51 -22.28
CA SER A 193 -24.89 21.02 -21.01
C SER A 193 -25.16 19.51 -20.98
N PHE A 194 -24.80 18.80 -22.05
CA PHE A 194 -25.03 17.37 -22.24
C PHE A 194 -23.81 16.68 -22.89
N GLU A 195 -23.73 15.36 -22.76
CA GLU A 195 -22.68 14.56 -23.37
C GLU A 195 -22.83 14.48 -24.88
N VAL A 196 -21.70 14.43 -25.58
CA VAL A 196 -21.65 14.44 -27.04
C VAL A 196 -20.91 13.21 -27.53
N GLY A 197 -21.57 12.37 -28.33
CA GLY A 197 -20.95 11.21 -28.96
C GLY A 197 -20.30 11.57 -30.30
N ILE A 198 -18.99 11.36 -30.44
CA ILE A 198 -18.25 11.55 -31.70
C ILE A 198 -17.42 10.27 -31.96
N PRO A 199 -17.90 9.36 -32.81
CA PRO A 199 -17.22 8.10 -33.07
C PRO A 199 -15.90 8.33 -33.82
N ILE A 200 -14.99 7.36 -33.73
CA ILE A 200 -13.73 7.39 -34.48
C ILE A 200 -14.00 7.52 -35.98
N GLY A 201 -13.45 8.57 -36.60
CA GLY A 201 -13.78 8.94 -37.97
C GLY A 201 -13.16 10.26 -38.38
N GLU A 202 -13.69 10.88 -39.44
CA GLU A 202 -13.13 12.14 -39.96
C GLU A 202 -13.10 13.27 -38.93
N GLU A 203 -14.09 13.30 -38.04
CA GLU A 203 -14.22 14.28 -36.96
C GLU A 203 -13.62 13.80 -35.63
N ASN A 204 -13.01 12.62 -35.57
CA ASN A 204 -12.33 12.12 -34.37
C ASN A 204 -11.23 11.11 -34.76
N LYS A 205 -10.04 11.61 -35.08
CA LYS A 205 -8.92 10.78 -35.58
C LYS A 205 -7.55 11.35 -35.26
N PHE A 206 -6.55 10.48 -35.23
CA PHE A 206 -5.14 10.84 -35.23
C PHE A 206 -4.51 10.82 -36.62
N ILE A 207 -3.53 11.71 -36.81
CA ILE A 207 -2.63 11.76 -37.96
C ILE A 207 -1.20 11.94 -37.42
N PRO A 208 -0.22 11.11 -37.82
CA PRO A 208 -0.31 10.00 -38.75
C PRO A 208 -1.01 8.76 -38.17
N ASP A 209 -1.40 7.82 -39.04
CA ASP A 209 -2.06 6.57 -38.66
C ASP A 209 -1.31 5.79 -37.57
N SER A 210 -1.97 5.04 -36.69
CA SER A 210 -3.40 4.73 -36.66
C SER A 210 -4.31 5.91 -36.29
N LYS A 211 -5.46 6.03 -36.98
CA LYS A 211 -6.55 6.96 -36.64
C LYS A 211 -7.12 6.76 -35.24
N ASP A 212 -7.11 5.52 -34.73
CA ASP A 212 -7.54 5.15 -33.38
C ASP A 212 -6.31 4.88 -32.53
N ARG A 213 -6.18 5.65 -31.44
CA ARG A 213 -5.13 5.53 -30.44
C ARG A 213 -5.70 5.59 -29.02
N GLY A 214 -6.98 5.23 -28.85
CA GLY A 214 -7.65 5.21 -27.55
C GLY A 214 -8.26 6.56 -27.13
N GLN A 215 -8.51 7.47 -28.07
CA GLN A 215 -9.23 8.70 -27.77
C GLN A 215 -10.72 8.44 -27.43
N PRO A 216 -11.34 9.29 -26.58
CA PRO A 216 -12.76 9.15 -26.25
C PRO A 216 -13.68 9.23 -27.46
N VAL A 217 -14.80 8.52 -27.40
CA VAL A 217 -15.92 8.65 -28.35
C VAL A 217 -17.16 9.28 -27.73
N LEU A 218 -17.14 9.50 -26.41
CA LEU A 218 -18.19 10.16 -25.64
C LEU A 218 -17.56 11.26 -24.80
N PHE A 219 -18.03 12.49 -24.99
CA PHE A 219 -17.46 13.71 -24.42
C PHE A 219 -18.45 14.33 -23.43
N VAL A 220 -18.18 14.21 -22.13
CA VAL A 220 -19.06 14.75 -21.08
C VAL A 220 -18.92 16.28 -20.96
N PRO A 221 -19.91 17.01 -20.43
CA PRO A 221 -19.79 18.45 -20.20
C PRO A 221 -18.57 18.84 -19.37
N GLY A 222 -17.91 19.94 -19.74
CA GLY A 222 -16.80 20.54 -18.99
C GLY A 222 -15.47 20.54 -19.76
N LYS A 223 -14.42 21.01 -19.07
CA LYS A 223 -13.05 21.04 -19.57
C LYS A 223 -12.21 20.01 -18.83
N LEU A 224 -11.63 19.08 -19.56
CA LEU A 224 -10.72 18.05 -19.05
C LEU A 224 -9.38 18.20 -19.74
N ASP A 225 -8.36 18.71 -19.05
CA ASP A 225 -7.05 19.03 -19.66
C ASP A 225 -6.19 17.79 -20.00
N MET A 226 -6.41 16.66 -19.30
CA MET A 226 -5.67 15.40 -19.48
C MET A 226 -6.63 14.20 -19.43
N SER A 227 -7.56 14.14 -20.38
CA SER A 227 -8.57 13.09 -20.45
C SER A 227 -8.00 11.73 -20.87
N PHE A 228 -6.97 11.70 -21.70
CA PHE A 228 -6.32 10.47 -22.16
C PHE A 228 -4.89 10.75 -22.60
N GLN A 229 -4.11 9.69 -22.80
CA GLN A 229 -2.71 9.79 -23.19
C GLN A 229 -2.38 8.90 -24.37
N VAL A 230 -1.40 9.30 -25.17
CA VAL A 230 -0.91 8.55 -26.32
C VAL A 230 0.61 8.54 -26.33
N GLU A 231 1.18 7.35 -26.44
CA GLU A 231 2.61 7.19 -26.68
C GLU A 231 2.96 7.42 -28.16
N PHE A 232 4.05 8.14 -28.39
CA PHE A 232 4.52 8.49 -29.73
C PHE A 232 6.05 8.67 -29.74
N ASN A 233 6.62 8.77 -30.94
CA ASN A 233 8.07 8.80 -31.18
C ASN A 233 8.66 10.23 -31.23
N GLY A 234 7.91 11.25 -30.83
CA GLY A 234 8.33 12.65 -30.88
C GLY A 234 7.97 13.39 -32.19
N GLU A 235 7.67 12.67 -33.28
CA GLU A 235 7.18 13.27 -34.52
C GLU A 235 5.79 13.92 -34.32
N PRO A 236 5.41 14.92 -35.15
CA PRO A 236 4.12 15.58 -35.02
C PRO A 236 2.94 14.61 -35.06
N LEU A 237 2.22 14.50 -33.95
CA LEU A 237 1.00 13.71 -33.79
C LEU A 237 -0.19 14.64 -33.59
N THR A 238 -1.08 14.69 -34.57
CA THR A 238 -2.24 15.59 -34.60
C THR A 238 -3.52 14.83 -34.31
N TRP A 239 -4.27 15.29 -33.31
CA TRP A 239 -5.62 14.82 -33.04
C TRP A 239 -6.63 15.81 -33.61
N HIS A 240 -7.49 15.32 -34.50
CA HIS A 240 -8.64 16.04 -35.02
C HIS A 240 -9.87 15.68 -34.19
N LEU A 241 -10.59 16.70 -33.72
CA LEU A 241 -11.84 16.55 -32.99
C LEU A 241 -12.84 17.63 -33.41
N ASP A 242 -13.95 17.20 -34.01
CA ASP A 242 -15.07 18.02 -34.50
C ASP A 242 -14.61 19.25 -35.29
N SER A 243 -14.36 20.34 -34.59
CA SER A 243 -14.10 21.66 -35.16
C SER A 243 -12.64 22.07 -35.14
N GLY A 244 -11.79 21.31 -34.46
CA GLY A 244 -10.42 21.69 -34.19
C GLY A 244 -9.45 20.53 -34.37
N ALA A 245 -8.17 20.89 -34.26
CA ALA A 245 -7.09 19.93 -34.18
C ALA A 245 -5.99 20.47 -33.27
N VAL A 246 -5.31 19.56 -32.57
CA VAL A 246 -4.15 19.88 -31.74
C VAL A 246 -3.01 18.93 -32.08
N THR A 247 -1.78 19.45 -32.10
CA THR A 247 -0.59 18.68 -32.49
C THR A 247 0.38 18.58 -31.32
N ALA A 248 0.67 17.35 -30.90
CA ALA A 248 1.76 17.03 -30.00
C ALA A 248 3.05 16.81 -30.80
N SER A 249 4.17 17.32 -30.29
CA SER A 249 5.50 17.11 -30.85
C SER A 249 6.57 17.21 -29.76
N VAL A 250 7.81 16.90 -30.10
CA VAL A 250 8.95 17.17 -29.20
C VAL A 250 9.04 18.62 -28.74
N ASN A 251 8.48 19.59 -29.49
CA ASN A 251 8.54 21.02 -29.15
C ASN A 251 7.30 21.52 -28.38
N SER A 252 6.31 20.66 -28.14
CA SER A 252 5.14 21.03 -27.35
C SER A 252 5.50 21.24 -25.87
N THR A 253 4.66 21.98 -25.14
CA THR A 253 4.81 22.24 -23.71
C THR A 253 5.10 20.94 -22.96
N ARG A 254 6.21 20.92 -22.22
CA ARG A 254 6.59 19.76 -21.42
C ARG A 254 5.65 19.63 -20.24
N CYS A 255 5.37 18.39 -19.84
CA CYS A 255 4.71 18.18 -18.57
C CYS A 255 5.65 18.72 -17.51
N ASP A 256 5.15 19.60 -16.65
CA ASP A 256 5.88 19.95 -15.45
C ASP A 256 6.23 18.64 -14.76
N PRO A 257 7.49 18.44 -14.35
CA PRO A 257 7.79 17.32 -13.49
C PRO A 257 6.80 17.45 -12.35
N ILE A 258 5.96 16.42 -12.17
CA ILE A 258 5.24 16.29 -10.92
C ILE A 258 6.37 16.06 -9.92
N THR A 259 6.94 17.15 -9.40
CA THR A 259 7.38 17.17 -8.02
C THR A 259 6.11 16.79 -7.30
N LYS A 260 5.96 15.49 -7.01
CA LYS A 260 5.29 15.14 -5.78
C LYS A 260 5.96 16.10 -4.79
N GLU A 261 5.20 17.03 -4.24
CA GLU A 261 5.65 17.62 -2.99
C GLU A 261 5.76 16.42 -2.08
N GLU A 262 6.95 15.81 -2.02
CA GLU A 262 7.39 15.05 -0.88
C GLU A 262 7.31 16.09 0.21
N THR A 263 6.16 16.09 0.88
CA THR A 263 5.94 16.80 2.11
C THR A 263 7.01 16.25 3.04
N LYS A 264 8.12 16.98 3.14
CA LYS A 264 9.29 16.56 3.86
C LYS A 264 8.87 16.36 5.32
N ASP A 265 9.23 15.21 5.86
CA ASP A 265 9.08 14.94 7.28
C ASP A 265 9.93 15.91 8.10
N THR A 266 9.28 16.63 9.00
CA THR A 266 9.91 17.60 9.90
C THR A 266 9.50 17.38 11.36
N GLU A 267 8.57 16.46 11.61
CA GLU A 267 8.02 16.23 12.94
C GLU A 267 8.74 15.04 13.57
N PRO A 268 9.17 15.11 14.84
CA PRO A 268 9.78 13.95 15.47
C PRO A 268 8.72 12.89 15.81
N PRO A 269 9.09 11.61 15.76
CA PRO A 269 8.18 10.53 16.14
C PRO A 269 7.82 10.62 17.62
N GLN A 270 6.60 10.24 17.97
CA GLN A 270 6.09 10.21 19.32
C GLN A 270 6.21 8.80 19.91
N ILE A 271 6.60 8.70 21.17
CA ILE A 271 6.70 7.43 21.90
C ILE A 271 5.61 7.42 22.98
N SER A 272 4.93 6.30 23.10
CA SER A 272 3.99 6.00 24.16
C SER A 272 4.48 4.84 25.04
N GLU A 273 3.84 4.65 26.18
CA GLU A 273 4.24 3.68 27.21
C GLU A 273 4.36 2.24 26.66
N GLY A 274 5.30 1.48 27.22
CA GLY A 274 5.52 0.07 26.92
C GLY A 274 5.64 -0.73 28.22
N ASN A 275 5.48 -2.05 28.14
CA ASN A 275 5.52 -2.95 29.29
C ASN A 275 6.98 -3.20 29.70
N MET A 276 7.33 -2.86 30.94
CA MET A 276 8.67 -3.06 31.50
C MET A 276 8.72 -4.31 32.38
N ASP A 277 9.74 -5.13 32.20
CA ASP A 277 10.05 -6.28 33.06
C ASP A 277 11.55 -6.30 33.44
N PRO A 278 11.90 -6.19 34.73
CA PRO A 278 10.99 -5.92 35.86
C PRO A 278 10.40 -4.51 35.79
N PRO A 279 9.29 -4.24 36.52
CA PRO A 279 8.74 -2.89 36.63
C PRO A 279 9.71 -1.96 37.39
N GLU A 280 9.48 -0.65 37.26
CA GLU A 280 10.28 0.36 37.96
C GLU A 280 10.28 0.18 39.50
N GLY A 281 11.40 0.49 40.13
CA GLY A 281 11.56 0.40 41.58
C GLY A 281 12.91 -0.15 42.06
N ASP A 282 12.91 -0.62 43.30
CA ASP A 282 14.08 -1.15 44.01
C ASP A 282 14.49 -2.52 43.46
N LEU A 283 15.77 -2.64 43.13
CA LEU A 283 16.40 -3.84 42.63
C LEU A 283 17.39 -4.35 43.67
N ASP A 284 17.34 -5.63 44.02
CA ASP A 284 18.30 -6.27 44.95
C ASP A 284 19.55 -6.82 44.23
N VAL A 285 19.85 -6.31 43.03
CA VAL A 285 20.92 -6.81 42.15
C VAL A 285 21.81 -5.69 41.62
N CYS A 286 23.08 -5.99 41.33
CA CYS A 286 24.06 -5.03 40.80
C CYS A 286 24.19 -5.03 39.27
N SER A 287 23.54 -5.99 38.61
CA SER A 287 23.42 -6.07 37.16
C SER A 287 22.03 -6.63 36.84
N LEU A 288 21.30 -5.94 35.97
CA LEU A 288 19.95 -6.30 35.59
C LEU A 288 19.75 -6.12 34.09
N THR A 289 19.09 -7.09 33.46
CA THR A 289 18.51 -6.91 32.14
C THR A 289 17.06 -6.44 32.29
N ILE A 290 16.76 -5.25 31.79
CA ILE A 290 15.39 -4.76 31.66
C ILE A 290 14.91 -5.09 30.25
N VAL A 291 13.79 -5.80 30.17
CA VAL A 291 13.05 -6.06 28.93
C VAL A 291 11.95 -5.01 28.82
N VAL A 292 11.81 -4.43 27.63
CA VAL A 292 10.72 -3.52 27.28
C VAL A 292 9.98 -4.13 26.11
N ASP A 293 8.70 -4.39 26.29
CA ASP A 293 7.80 -4.96 25.30
C ASP A 293 6.68 -3.98 24.92
N ASP A 294 6.18 -4.12 23.70
CA ASP A 294 5.05 -3.34 23.17
C ASP A 294 5.23 -1.82 23.27
N LEU A 295 6.46 -1.32 23.18
CA LEU A 295 6.73 0.12 23.16
C LEU A 295 6.21 0.72 21.85
N ARG A 296 5.11 1.46 21.92
CA ARG A 296 4.46 2.01 20.73
C ARG A 296 5.06 3.35 20.32
N VAL A 297 5.45 3.44 19.05
CA VAL A 297 6.03 4.62 18.39
C VAL A 297 5.16 5.01 17.20
N VAL A 298 4.69 6.26 17.20
CA VAL A 298 3.82 6.82 16.18
C VAL A 298 4.49 8.03 15.54
N ASP A 299 4.37 8.15 14.24
CA ASP A 299 4.84 9.32 13.49
C ASP A 299 3.75 9.78 12.54
N THR A 300 3.33 11.02 12.65
CA THR A 300 2.20 11.56 11.91
C THR A 300 2.59 11.84 10.46
N ALA A 301 1.63 11.69 9.53
CA ALA A 301 1.91 11.98 8.13
C ALA A 301 2.25 13.47 7.95
N PRO A 302 3.29 13.82 7.18
CA PRO A 302 4.20 12.91 6.46
C PRO A 302 5.31 12.33 7.34
N SER A 303 5.48 11.00 7.32
CA SER A 303 6.57 10.32 8.01
C SER A 303 7.60 9.79 7.02
N SER A 304 8.87 9.96 7.35
CA SER A 304 10.00 9.33 6.67
C SER A 304 10.22 7.87 7.09
N GLY A 305 9.44 7.40 8.07
CA GLY A 305 9.60 6.12 8.75
C GLY A 305 10.65 6.17 9.86
N ILE A 306 10.71 5.11 10.66
CA ILE A 306 11.58 5.06 11.85
C ILE A 306 12.93 4.43 11.52
N ALA A 307 14.01 5.18 11.69
CA ALA A 307 15.37 4.69 11.50
C ALA A 307 15.79 3.72 12.61
N TRP A 308 15.51 4.08 13.86
CA TRP A 308 15.76 3.22 15.01
C TRP A 308 15.00 3.66 16.25
N VAL A 309 14.77 2.69 17.13
CA VAL A 309 14.33 2.89 18.51
C VAL A 309 15.38 2.25 19.41
N LYS A 310 15.81 2.95 20.47
CA LYS A 310 16.81 2.46 21.44
C LYS A 310 16.39 2.80 22.85
N LEU A 311 16.75 1.96 23.81
CA LEU A 311 16.75 2.32 25.22
C LEU A 311 18.05 3.05 25.55
N LYS A 312 17.99 3.92 26.55
CA LYS A 312 19.17 4.56 27.13
C LYS A 312 18.97 4.80 28.61
N TYR A 313 20.04 4.72 29.40
CA TYR A 313 20.00 5.06 30.82
C TYR A 313 21.16 5.95 31.24
N ASN A 314 21.00 6.61 32.38
CA ASN A 314 22.06 7.29 33.09
C ASN A 314 21.94 7.02 34.60
N VAL A 315 23.07 6.99 35.29
CA VAL A 315 23.16 6.84 36.74
C VAL A 315 23.43 8.22 37.35
N GLU A 316 22.51 8.69 38.19
CA GLU A 316 22.56 10.04 38.75
C GLU A 316 23.83 10.27 39.56
N GLY A 317 24.59 11.32 39.20
CA GLY A 317 25.84 11.67 39.88
C GLY A 317 27.08 10.91 39.40
N TYR A 318 26.93 9.88 38.57
CA TYR A 318 28.05 9.02 38.13
C TYR A 318 28.30 9.05 36.62
N THR A 319 27.25 9.13 35.81
CA THR A 319 27.39 9.17 34.33
C THR A 319 27.09 10.57 33.80
N THR A 320 27.98 11.11 32.95
CA THR A 320 27.77 12.37 32.22
C THR A 320 27.01 12.18 30.91
N ASP A 321 27.15 10.99 30.31
CA ASP A 321 26.52 10.61 29.04
C ASP A 321 25.57 9.44 29.25
N TYR A 322 24.65 9.27 28.29
CA TYR A 322 23.73 8.14 28.27
C TYR A 322 24.38 6.90 27.68
N ILE A 323 24.12 5.76 28.31
CA ILE A 323 24.49 4.44 27.79
C ILE A 323 23.31 3.89 27.01
N TYR A 324 23.52 3.51 25.75
CA TYR A 324 22.47 3.06 24.83
C TYR A 324 22.43 1.54 24.68
N SER A 325 21.23 0.99 24.49
CA SER A 325 21.04 -0.37 24.00
C SER A 325 21.35 -0.50 22.50
N SER A 326 21.43 -1.73 22.03
CA SER A 326 21.18 -2.05 20.62
C SER A 326 19.78 -1.56 20.19
N PRO A 327 19.55 -1.31 18.89
CA PRO A 327 18.22 -1.00 18.37
C PRO A 327 17.19 -2.06 18.79
N LEU A 328 16.01 -1.63 19.22
CA LEU A 328 14.86 -2.50 19.46
C LEU A 328 14.36 -3.08 18.14
N THR A 329 13.70 -4.22 18.23
CA THR A 329 13.10 -4.90 17.10
C THR A 329 11.65 -4.48 16.96
N LEU A 330 11.20 -4.21 15.72
CA LEU A 330 9.79 -4.00 15.44
C LEU A 330 9.03 -5.32 15.66
N CYS A 331 8.11 -5.36 16.63
CA CYS A 331 7.29 -6.54 16.90
C CYS A 331 6.01 -6.55 16.07
N SER A 332 5.39 -5.39 15.82
CA SER A 332 4.20 -5.24 14.99
C SER A 332 4.02 -3.80 14.46
N GLY A 333 3.10 -3.61 13.51
CA GLY A 333 2.81 -2.30 12.89
C GLY A 333 3.73 -1.94 11.73
N GLY A 334 3.87 -0.65 11.44
CA GLY A 334 4.71 -0.11 10.38
C GLY A 334 4.11 1.11 9.67
N PRO A 335 4.38 1.30 8.37
CA PRO A 335 3.86 2.43 7.62
C PRO A 335 2.34 2.35 7.45
N THR A 336 1.68 3.49 7.55
CA THR A 336 0.22 3.63 7.46
C THR A 336 -0.21 4.08 6.05
N ASN A 337 -1.47 3.84 5.69
CA ASN A 337 -2.03 4.25 4.39
C ASN A 337 -2.07 5.78 4.20
N GLU A 338 -2.03 6.53 5.31
CA GLU A 338 -2.04 8.01 5.30
C GLU A 338 -0.63 8.59 5.11
N GLY A 339 0.41 7.75 5.06
CA GLY A 339 1.81 8.18 4.93
C GLY A 339 2.49 8.51 6.27
N GLY A 340 1.90 8.12 7.40
CA GLY A 340 2.52 8.12 8.73
C GLY A 340 3.13 6.76 9.11
N TRP A 341 3.59 6.62 10.34
CA TRP A 341 4.10 5.38 10.94
C TRP A 341 3.37 5.06 12.25
N ASP A 342 3.08 3.79 12.50
CA ASP A 342 2.57 3.29 13.78
C ASP A 342 3.10 1.89 14.03
N GLY A 343 4.08 1.77 14.92
CA GLY A 343 4.78 0.50 15.17
C GLY A 343 5.05 0.26 16.65
N CYS A 344 5.04 -1.01 17.04
CA CYS A 344 5.42 -1.46 18.37
C CYS A 344 6.83 -2.06 18.34
N TYR A 345 7.61 -1.78 19.37
CA TYR A 345 9.01 -2.19 19.47
C TYR A 345 9.27 -2.95 20.78
N SER A 346 10.07 -4.00 20.68
CA SER A 346 10.52 -4.82 21.82
C SER A 346 12.03 -4.92 21.84
N GLY A 347 12.61 -5.00 23.03
CA GLY A 347 14.03 -5.26 23.22
C GLY A 347 14.44 -5.20 24.67
N SER A 348 15.75 -5.12 24.91
CA SER A 348 16.26 -5.13 26.28
C SER A 348 17.51 -4.27 26.41
N ILE A 349 17.78 -3.82 27.63
CA ILE A 349 19.01 -3.15 28.00
C ILE A 349 19.59 -3.76 29.28
N VAL A 350 20.91 -3.90 29.33
CA VAL A 350 21.61 -4.35 30.53
C VAL A 350 22.15 -3.14 31.26
N ILE A 351 21.75 -2.99 32.53
CA ILE A 351 22.25 -1.97 33.44
C ILE A 351 23.26 -2.62 34.36
N SER A 352 24.43 -2.01 34.49
CA SER A 352 25.51 -2.47 35.39
C SER A 352 26.14 -1.29 36.09
N ILE A 353 26.30 -1.37 37.42
CA ILE A 353 27.05 -0.40 38.21
C ILE A 353 28.55 -0.70 38.07
N ASP A 354 29.36 0.33 37.84
CA ASP A 354 30.82 0.17 37.83
C ASP A 354 31.31 -0.10 39.26
N PRO A 355 32.02 -1.22 39.51
CA PRO A 355 32.48 -1.57 40.85
C PRO A 355 33.52 -0.57 41.41
N ASN A 356 34.07 0.33 40.60
CA ASN A 356 35.01 1.36 41.03
C ASN A 356 34.32 2.65 41.51
N TRP A 357 33.02 2.81 41.27
CA TRP A 357 32.29 3.98 41.73
C TRP A 357 32.18 3.96 43.26
N ALA A 358 32.48 5.09 43.89
CA ALA A 358 32.28 5.24 45.33
C ALA A 358 30.80 5.01 45.64
N SER A 359 30.53 4.12 46.60
CA SER A 359 29.18 3.85 47.06
C SER A 359 28.51 5.15 47.53
N PRO A 360 27.28 5.48 47.07
CA PRO A 360 26.53 6.63 47.53
C PRO A 360 25.98 6.41 48.95
N ASP A 361 26.80 6.08 49.95
CA ASP A 361 26.31 5.84 51.32
C ASP A 361 25.63 7.11 51.91
N PRO A 362 24.38 7.05 52.41
CA PRO A 362 23.49 5.88 52.63
C PRO A 362 22.39 5.65 51.56
N GLU A 363 22.42 6.35 50.44
CA GLU A 363 21.40 6.26 49.39
C GLU A 363 21.73 5.20 48.31
N PRO A 364 20.72 4.56 47.69
CA PRO A 364 20.93 3.66 46.55
C PRO A 364 21.36 4.44 45.29
N PHE A 365 22.00 3.76 44.34
CA PHE A 365 22.23 4.31 43.00
C PHE A 365 20.89 4.50 42.28
N LYS A 366 20.63 5.72 41.79
CA LYS A 366 19.42 6.04 41.02
C LYS A 366 19.72 5.96 39.53
N ILE A 367 18.99 5.11 38.80
CA ILE A 367 19.12 4.92 37.37
C ILE A 367 17.86 5.40 36.67
N ASN A 368 17.99 6.39 35.78
CA ASN A 368 16.88 6.86 34.97
C ASN A 368 16.90 6.17 33.61
N LEU A 369 15.79 5.53 33.24
CA LEU A 369 15.63 4.82 31.98
C LEU A 369 14.77 5.64 31.00
N PHE A 370 15.19 5.68 29.74
CA PHE A 370 14.50 6.39 28.67
C PHE A 370 14.42 5.52 27.42
N ALA A 371 13.36 5.70 26.64
CA ALA A 371 13.31 5.32 25.23
C ALA A 371 13.68 6.52 24.35
N LYS A 372 14.38 6.26 23.25
CA LYS A 372 14.64 7.25 22.20
C LYS A 372 14.31 6.65 20.84
N ALA A 373 13.49 7.35 20.07
CA ALA A 373 13.16 7.02 18.70
C ALA A 373 13.71 8.11 17.78
N GLN A 374 14.18 7.72 16.60
CA GLN A 374 14.65 8.64 15.57
C GLN A 374 14.11 8.18 14.22
N ASP A 375 13.58 9.13 13.46
CA ASP A 375 13.11 8.92 12.09
C ASP A 375 14.30 8.88 11.08
N ASN A 376 13.99 8.69 9.81
CA ASN A 376 15.00 8.63 8.74
C ASN A 376 15.58 10.02 8.37
N GLU A 377 14.92 11.11 8.74
CA GLU A 377 15.42 12.49 8.55
C GLU A 377 16.25 13.02 9.72
N GLY A 378 16.31 12.26 10.80
CA GLY A 378 17.07 12.55 12.00
C GLY A 378 16.31 13.29 13.09
N ASN A 379 15.01 13.53 12.94
CA ASN A 379 14.19 14.04 14.04
C ASN A 379 13.95 12.89 15.04
N GLY A 380 13.95 13.22 16.33
CA GLY A 380 13.85 12.19 17.35
C GLY A 380 13.31 12.70 18.66
N THR A 381 12.64 11.81 19.36
CA THR A 381 12.02 12.06 20.66
C THR A 381 12.64 11.18 21.72
N CYS A 382 12.75 11.71 22.93
CA CYS A 382 13.09 10.94 24.13
C CYS A 382 11.87 10.87 25.04
N TYR A 383 11.58 9.68 25.55
CA TYR A 383 10.49 9.42 26.49
C TYR A 383 11.06 8.79 27.75
N TYR A 384 10.66 9.28 28.92
CA TYR A 384 11.10 8.75 30.20
C TYR A 384 10.25 7.54 30.57
N LEU A 385 10.90 6.40 30.79
CA LEU A 385 10.24 5.14 31.09
C LEU A 385 10.08 4.90 32.59
N GLY A 386 11.06 5.32 33.40
CA GLY A 386 11.00 5.13 34.86
C GLY A 386 12.36 5.25 35.53
N GLN A 387 12.35 5.08 36.86
CA GLN A 387 13.55 5.06 37.69
C GLN A 387 13.72 3.73 38.39
N TYR A 388 14.96 3.24 38.40
CA TYR A 388 15.37 2.05 39.12
C TYR A 388 16.39 2.42 40.18
N THR A 389 16.38 1.69 41.27
CA THR A 389 17.30 1.89 42.40
C THR A 389 18.10 0.62 42.62
N MET A 390 19.44 0.74 42.64
CA MET A 390 20.34 -0.38 42.93
C MET A 390 21.06 -0.15 44.26
N PRO A 391 21.40 -1.19 45.02
CA PRO A 391 21.95 -1.05 46.36
C PRO A 391 23.32 -0.37 46.34
N ALA A 392 23.62 0.43 47.35
CA ALA A 392 24.90 1.14 47.46
C ALA A 392 26.12 0.19 47.47
N CYS A 393 25.93 -1.03 47.99
CA CYS A 393 26.96 -2.08 48.01
C CYS A 393 27.37 -2.61 46.63
N CYS A 394 26.70 -2.19 45.55
CA CYS A 394 27.13 -2.48 44.18
C CYS A 394 28.33 -1.66 43.72
N GLY A 395 28.58 -0.53 44.38
CA GLY A 395 29.79 0.26 44.22
C GLY A 395 30.91 -0.23 45.15
N LYS A 396 32.02 0.47 45.10
CA LYS A 396 33.11 0.30 46.05
C LYS A 396 32.65 0.76 47.43
N CYS A 397 32.62 -0.16 48.39
CA CYS A 397 32.49 0.16 49.81
C CYS A 397 33.83 0.78 50.27
N ASP A 398 33.78 2.01 50.80
CA ASP A 398 34.94 2.66 51.42
C ASP A 398 35.18 2.16 52.86
#